data_AF-A0A2U3P6T3-F1
#
_entry.id   AF-A0A2U3P6T3-F1
#
_cell.length_a   1.000
_cell.length_b   1.000
_cell.length_c   1.000
_cell.angle_alpha   90.00
_cell.angle_beta   90.00
_cell.angle_gamma   90.00
#
_symmetry.space_group_name_H-M   'P 1'
#
loop_
_entity.id
_entity.type
_entity.pdbx_description
1 polymer ?
#
loop_
_entity_poly.entity_id
_entity_poly.type
_entity_poly.pdbx_seq_one_letter_code
_entity_poly.pdbx_strand_id
1 'polypeptide(L)'
;MKFLVLVLFVVCVVGSPIAVDGPVGLSRAESGEAYPFSCNRDSLTADFAGRDQLPQTQEPPAEWYRTGGNGHYVNGGWGPRANALPPPVIPHDAGCDSTTWKQERILTVAMRYIYAPDNPLGLQYRHHHIPGWDPPTSTYADASEENPDADAVQAPTAWDAGRGLDCSNFTAWVYNYGLGIKFNGDVHQQYDGAAGPMGSSIPREGPFAPGDLIYLHPNRNESQASHVVIYIDDQHIIDSRVNAQNVIGVQIRNRLGWYRDAVLGAWRPIN
;
A
#
# COMPACT_ATOMS: atom_id res chain seq x y z
N MET A 1 -6.14 28.03 -69.23
CA MET A 1 -4.83 27.69 -68.63
C MET A 1 -4.89 26.27 -68.14
N LYS A 2 -4.08 25.40 -68.74
CA LYS A 2 -3.93 23.97 -68.40
C LYS A 2 -3.01 23.88 -67.19
N PHE A 3 -3.36 23.09 -66.17
CA PHE A 3 -2.37 22.63 -65.20
C PHE A 3 -2.39 21.11 -65.11
N LEU A 4 -1.17 20.59 -65.17
CA LEU A 4 -0.76 19.22 -65.38
C LEU A 4 -1.05 18.35 -64.16
N VAL A 5 -1.46 17.12 -64.44
CA VAL A 5 -1.33 15.96 -63.56
C VAL A 5 0.16 15.64 -63.39
N LEU A 6 0.63 15.43 -62.15
CA LEU A 6 1.86 14.70 -61.88
C LEU A 6 1.56 13.59 -60.87
N VAL A 7 1.54 12.36 -61.39
CA VAL A 7 1.58 11.12 -60.62
C VAL A 7 3.04 10.87 -60.24
N LEU A 8 3.32 10.63 -58.96
CA LEU A 8 4.57 9.99 -58.55
C LEU A 8 4.23 8.72 -57.77
N PHE A 9 4.83 7.62 -58.21
CA PHE A 9 4.71 6.26 -57.70
C PHE A 9 6.11 5.78 -57.29
N VAL A 10 6.13 4.81 -56.36
CA VAL A 10 7.25 3.90 -55.99
C VAL A 10 8.38 4.58 -55.16
N VAL A 11 8.97 4.01 -54.09
CA VAL A 11 9.37 2.63 -53.77
C VAL A 11 9.49 2.42 -52.25
N CYS A 12 9.06 1.25 -51.77
CA CYS A 12 9.34 0.70 -50.44
C CYS A 12 10.84 0.44 -50.23
N VAL A 13 11.42 0.93 -49.13
CA VAL A 13 12.66 0.36 -48.58
C VAL A 13 12.36 -0.16 -47.18
N VAL A 14 12.51 -1.48 -47.08
CA VAL A 14 12.49 -2.29 -45.87
C VAL A 14 13.68 -1.89 -45.01
N GLY A 15 13.42 -1.55 -43.75
CA GLY A 15 14.45 -1.30 -42.75
C GLY A 15 13.87 -1.56 -41.37
N SER A 16 13.86 -2.82 -40.95
CA SER A 16 13.58 -3.20 -39.57
C SER A 16 14.82 -2.93 -38.73
N PRO A 17 14.79 -2.03 -37.74
CA PRO A 17 15.70 -2.14 -36.61
C PRO A 17 15.12 -3.22 -35.68
N ILE A 18 15.79 -4.38 -35.66
CA ILE A 18 15.71 -5.30 -34.53
C ILE A 18 16.40 -4.58 -33.37
N ALA A 19 15.61 -3.96 -32.50
CA ALA A 19 16.05 -3.59 -31.16
C ALA A 19 15.47 -4.63 -30.20
N VAL A 20 16.32 -5.60 -29.86
CA VAL A 20 16.15 -6.43 -28.67
C VAL A 20 16.69 -5.61 -27.51
N ASP A 21 15.79 -5.08 -26.70
CA ASP A 21 16.01 -4.82 -25.27
C ASP A 21 14.61 -4.80 -24.62
N GLY A 22 14.42 -5.71 -23.67
CA GLY A 22 13.10 -6.11 -23.17
C GLY A 22 12.36 -5.02 -22.39
N PRO A 23 11.04 -5.17 -22.17
CA PRO A 23 10.35 -4.28 -21.25
C PRO A 23 10.67 -4.71 -19.83
N VAL A 24 11.73 -4.15 -19.25
CA VAL A 24 11.75 -3.89 -17.80
C VAL A 24 10.90 -2.65 -17.59
N GLY A 25 9.63 -2.84 -17.22
CA GLY A 25 8.74 -1.75 -16.88
C GLY A 25 7.31 -1.96 -17.34
N LEU A 26 6.55 -2.77 -16.59
CA LEU A 26 5.10 -2.62 -16.48
C LEU A 26 4.68 -2.98 -15.04
N SER A 27 4.97 -2.10 -14.08
CA SER A 27 4.19 -1.96 -12.85
C SER A 27 2.97 -1.10 -13.19
N ARG A 28 2.17 -1.61 -14.11
CA ARG A 28 0.83 -1.11 -14.40
C ARG A 28 -0.11 -2.13 -13.80
N ALA A 29 -1.21 -1.67 -13.21
CA ALA A 29 -2.34 -2.49 -12.80
C ALA A 29 -3.02 -3.19 -14.02
N GLU A 30 -2.25 -3.90 -14.85
CA GLU A 30 -2.69 -4.60 -16.07
C GLU A 30 -3.12 -6.05 -15.81
N SER A 31 -3.25 -6.46 -14.56
CA SER A 31 -4.21 -7.50 -14.21
C SER A 31 -5.09 -6.98 -13.09
N GLY A 32 -6.35 -6.67 -13.40
CA GLY A 32 -7.42 -6.65 -12.41
C GLY A 32 -7.67 -8.00 -11.72
N GLU A 33 -6.70 -8.92 -11.78
CA GLU A 33 -6.69 -10.28 -11.27
C GLU A 33 -5.25 -10.70 -10.88
N ALA A 34 -4.51 -9.87 -10.13
CA ALA A 34 -3.26 -10.34 -9.52
C ALA A 34 -3.50 -11.51 -8.53
N TYR A 35 -4.76 -11.68 -8.10
CA TYR A 35 -5.18 -12.72 -7.18
C TYR A 35 -6.46 -13.40 -7.69
N PRO A 36 -6.50 -14.75 -7.81
CA PRO A 36 -7.69 -15.48 -8.23
C PRO A 36 -8.67 -15.61 -7.06
N PHE A 37 -9.49 -14.59 -6.85
CA PHE A 37 -10.52 -14.58 -5.80
C PHE A 37 -11.47 -15.78 -5.95
N SER A 38 -11.66 -16.49 -4.85
CA SER A 38 -12.54 -17.66 -4.75
C SER A 38 -13.88 -17.32 -4.10
N CYS A 39 -13.92 -16.27 -3.26
CA CYS A 39 -15.14 -15.78 -2.65
C CYS A 39 -15.99 -14.99 -3.64
N ASN A 40 -17.30 -14.91 -3.37
CA ASN A 40 -18.19 -13.98 -4.05
C ASN A 40 -17.69 -12.54 -3.86
N ARG A 41 -17.35 -11.84 -4.95
CA ARG A 41 -16.78 -10.49 -4.93
C ARG A 41 -17.68 -9.47 -4.23
N ASP A 42 -19.00 -9.60 -4.36
CA ASP A 42 -19.94 -8.70 -3.69
C ASP A 42 -19.87 -8.84 -2.17
N SER A 43 -19.64 -10.05 -1.67
CA SER A 43 -19.51 -10.31 -0.23
C SER A 43 -18.29 -9.62 0.40
N LEU A 44 -17.22 -9.41 -0.38
CA LEU A 44 -15.98 -8.80 0.10
C LEU A 44 -16.12 -7.28 0.29
N THR A 45 -17.08 -6.64 -0.41
CA THR A 45 -17.25 -5.19 -0.46
C THR A 45 -18.62 -4.69 0.04
N ALA A 46 -19.54 -5.59 0.37
CA ALA A 46 -20.95 -5.28 0.70
C ALA A 46 -21.14 -4.18 1.76
N ASP A 47 -20.25 -4.07 2.75
CA ASP A 47 -20.32 -3.09 3.84
C ASP A 47 -19.47 -1.83 3.63
N PHE A 48 -18.75 -1.71 2.50
CA PHE A 48 -17.80 -0.61 2.29
C PHE A 48 -18.47 0.76 2.36
N ALA A 49 -19.63 0.92 1.73
CA ALA A 49 -20.37 2.18 1.76
C ALA A 49 -20.73 2.59 3.21
N GLY A 50 -21.07 1.64 4.08
CA GLY A 50 -21.34 1.91 5.49
C GLY A 50 -20.06 2.22 6.27
N ARG A 51 -18.97 1.49 6.00
CA ARG A 51 -17.66 1.71 6.61
C ARG A 51 -17.05 3.06 6.27
N ASP A 52 -17.24 3.54 5.05
CA ASP A 52 -16.77 4.85 4.61
C ASP A 52 -17.40 6.02 5.38
N GLN A 53 -18.58 5.79 5.99
CA GLN A 53 -19.25 6.77 6.84
C GLN A 53 -18.77 6.71 8.31
N LEU A 54 -17.98 5.71 8.69
CA LEU A 54 -17.44 5.63 10.04
C LEU A 54 -16.31 6.65 10.23
N PRO A 55 -16.25 7.33 11.38
CA PRO A 55 -15.18 8.28 11.65
C PRO A 55 -13.84 7.56 11.71
N GLN A 56 -12.85 8.04 10.94
CA GLN A 56 -11.50 7.46 10.93
C GLN A 56 -10.72 7.78 12.21
N THR A 57 -11.11 8.83 12.95
CA THR A 57 -10.50 9.28 14.21
C THR A 57 -11.57 9.88 15.12
N GLN A 58 -11.33 9.92 16.43
CA GLN A 58 -12.16 10.68 17.39
C GLN A 58 -11.77 12.17 17.41
N GLU A 59 -10.61 12.53 16.86
CA GLU A 59 -10.17 13.92 16.83
C GLU A 59 -11.09 14.74 15.92
N PRO A 60 -11.64 15.87 16.38
CA PRO A 60 -12.50 16.69 15.55
C PRO A 60 -11.69 17.33 14.41
N PRO A 61 -12.29 17.58 13.22
CA PRO A 61 -11.56 18.12 12.06
C PRO A 61 -10.79 19.42 12.32
N ALA A 62 -11.25 20.25 13.26
CA ALA A 62 -10.59 21.49 13.65
C ALA A 62 -9.19 21.27 14.28
N GLU A 63 -8.93 20.09 14.85
CA GLU A 63 -7.64 19.76 15.49
C GLU A 63 -6.64 19.14 14.51
N TRP A 64 -7.08 18.64 13.36
CA TRP A 64 -6.26 17.86 12.43
C TRP A 64 -5.08 18.64 11.85
N TYR A 65 -5.25 19.95 11.69
CA TYR A 65 -4.27 20.83 11.03
C TYR A 65 -3.72 21.90 11.97
N ARG A 66 -3.90 21.71 13.29
CA ARG A 66 -3.42 22.67 14.27
C ARG A 66 -1.89 22.71 14.28
N THR A 67 -1.34 23.92 14.21
CA THR A 67 0.10 24.16 14.30
C THR A 67 0.46 24.90 15.60
N GLY A 68 1.67 24.67 16.10
CA GLY A 68 2.25 25.39 17.22
C GLY A 68 2.80 26.76 16.83
N GLY A 69 3.32 27.50 17.81
CA GLY A 69 3.92 28.83 17.57
C GLY A 69 5.17 28.83 16.69
N ASN A 70 5.77 27.65 16.45
CA ASN A 70 6.86 27.42 15.50
C ASN A 70 6.38 27.04 14.09
N GLY A 71 5.06 27.00 13.85
CA GLY A 71 4.48 26.59 12.58
C GLY A 71 4.42 25.07 12.35
N HIS A 72 4.87 24.25 13.29
CA HIS A 72 4.87 22.79 13.15
C HIS A 72 3.51 22.21 13.54
N TYR A 73 3.07 21.16 12.86
CA TYR A 73 1.85 20.43 13.24
C TYR A 73 1.99 19.87 14.67
N VAL A 74 0.95 20.03 15.48
CA VAL A 74 0.96 19.57 16.88
C VAL A 74 0.95 18.03 16.97
N ASN A 75 0.46 17.35 15.94
CA ASN A 75 0.52 15.89 15.80
C ASN A 75 1.86 15.39 15.22
N GLY A 76 2.89 16.24 15.18
CA GLY A 76 4.21 15.88 14.64
C GLY A 76 4.25 15.69 13.13
N GLY A 77 3.18 16.08 12.41
CA GLY A 77 3.09 15.87 10.97
C GLY A 77 2.57 14.50 10.57
N TRP A 78 2.04 13.70 11.51
CA TRP A 78 1.50 12.36 11.27
C TRP A 78 -0.02 12.31 11.09
N GLY A 79 -0.71 13.42 11.37
CA GLY A 79 -2.16 13.45 11.36
C GLY A 79 -2.79 12.82 12.61
N PRO A 80 -4.13 12.77 12.65
CA PRO A 80 -4.86 12.26 13.80
C PRO A 80 -4.81 10.73 13.89
N ARG A 81 -4.88 10.17 15.10
CA ARG A 81 -4.79 8.72 15.29
C ARG A 81 -6.03 7.98 14.78
N ALA A 82 -5.82 6.82 14.18
CA ALA A 82 -6.90 5.96 13.70
C ALA A 82 -7.76 5.38 14.83
N ASN A 83 -9.08 5.46 14.68
CA ASN A 83 -10.08 4.76 15.50
C ASN A 83 -9.98 3.25 15.36
N ALA A 84 -10.43 2.51 16.38
CA ALA A 84 -10.80 1.11 16.18
C ALA A 84 -12.15 1.04 15.47
N LEU A 85 -12.21 0.35 14.33
CA LEU A 85 -13.45 0.13 13.58
C LEU A 85 -14.10 -1.18 14.03
N PRO A 86 -15.44 -1.30 14.00
CA PRO A 86 -16.11 -2.54 14.35
C PRO A 86 -15.71 -3.66 13.39
N PRO A 87 -15.64 -4.93 13.81
CA PRO A 87 -15.45 -6.05 12.89
C PRO A 87 -16.67 -6.21 11.96
N PRO A 88 -16.47 -6.59 10.68
CA PRO A 88 -17.58 -6.85 9.78
C PRO A 88 -18.30 -8.16 10.13
N VAL A 89 -19.54 -8.29 9.70
CA VAL A 89 -20.22 -9.59 9.65
C VAL A 89 -19.81 -10.28 8.36
N ILE A 90 -19.37 -11.54 8.44
CA ILE A 90 -19.08 -12.36 7.26
C ILE A 90 -20.42 -12.75 6.61
N PRO A 91 -20.70 -12.38 5.34
CA PRO A 91 -21.95 -12.72 4.68
C PRO A 91 -22.13 -14.24 4.53
N HIS A 92 -23.37 -14.73 4.72
CA HIS A 92 -23.69 -16.15 4.59
C HIS A 92 -23.49 -16.69 3.16
N ASP A 93 -23.56 -15.81 2.16
CA ASP A 93 -23.40 -16.08 0.74
C ASP A 93 -21.97 -15.74 0.23
N ALA A 94 -20.99 -15.72 1.13
CA ALA A 94 -19.58 -15.47 0.81
C ALA A 94 -19.00 -16.42 -0.24
N GLY A 95 -19.57 -17.63 -0.40
CA GLY A 95 -19.14 -18.60 -1.42
C GLY A 95 -17.81 -19.29 -1.11
N CYS A 96 -17.18 -19.00 0.03
CA CYS A 96 -15.92 -19.54 0.50
C CYS A 96 -15.95 -19.70 2.04
N ASP A 97 -14.94 -20.32 2.64
CA ASP A 97 -14.85 -20.41 4.10
C ASP A 97 -14.45 -19.07 4.75
N SER A 98 -14.64 -18.95 6.07
CA SER A 98 -14.40 -17.70 6.80
C SER A 98 -12.95 -17.22 6.77
N THR A 99 -11.98 -18.13 6.70
CA THR A 99 -10.56 -17.76 6.66
C THR A 99 -10.23 -17.19 5.30
N THR A 100 -10.61 -17.89 4.23
CA THR A 100 -10.46 -17.41 2.85
C THR A 100 -11.15 -16.07 2.65
N TRP A 101 -12.37 -15.89 3.17
CA TRP A 101 -13.07 -14.60 3.10
C TRP A 101 -12.30 -13.46 3.78
N LYS A 102 -11.74 -13.69 4.98
CA LYS A 102 -10.95 -12.67 5.68
C LYS A 102 -9.68 -12.30 4.89
N GLN A 103 -8.99 -13.29 4.34
CA GLN A 103 -7.78 -13.08 3.53
C GLN A 103 -8.09 -12.28 2.27
N GLU A 104 -9.08 -12.72 1.50
CA GLU A 104 -9.51 -12.05 0.27
C GLU A 104 -10.07 -10.66 0.52
N ARG A 105 -10.72 -10.44 1.66
CA ARG A 105 -11.19 -9.11 2.05
C ARG A 105 -10.03 -8.17 2.37
N ILE A 106 -9.01 -8.62 3.09
CA ILE A 106 -7.80 -7.82 3.35
C ILE A 106 -7.14 -7.42 2.03
N LEU A 107 -6.99 -8.35 1.08
CA LEU A 107 -6.46 -8.03 -0.23
C LEU A 107 -7.35 -7.04 -0.99
N THR A 108 -8.67 -7.23 -0.95
CA THR A 108 -9.64 -6.32 -1.60
C THR A 108 -9.55 -4.90 -1.02
N VAL A 109 -9.42 -4.77 0.29
CA VAL A 109 -9.22 -3.46 0.95
C VAL A 109 -7.87 -2.86 0.59
N ALA A 110 -6.79 -3.63 0.59
CA ALA A 110 -5.46 -3.15 0.21
C ALA A 110 -5.46 -2.61 -1.24
N MET A 111 -6.04 -3.37 -2.17
CA MET A 111 -6.14 -3.02 -3.59
C MET A 111 -6.99 -1.76 -3.84
N ARG A 112 -7.95 -1.47 -2.95
CA ARG A 112 -8.75 -0.23 -3.01
C ARG A 112 -7.90 1.04 -2.98
N TYR A 113 -6.73 0.98 -2.35
CA TYR A 113 -5.87 2.15 -2.14
C TYR A 113 -4.71 2.24 -3.16
N ILE A 114 -4.67 1.38 -4.18
CA ILE A 114 -3.63 1.43 -5.23
C ILE A 114 -3.52 2.84 -5.82
N TYR A 115 -2.32 3.40 -5.80
CA TYR A 115 -2.06 4.74 -6.30
C TYR A 115 -2.02 4.75 -7.83
N ALA A 116 -3.14 5.13 -8.45
CA ALA A 116 -3.29 5.27 -9.89
C ALA A 116 -4.07 6.55 -10.22
N PRO A 117 -3.82 7.20 -11.37
CA PRO A 117 -4.47 8.45 -11.74
C PRO A 117 -6.01 8.40 -11.76
N ASP A 118 -6.58 7.22 -12.02
CA ASP A 118 -8.01 6.95 -12.11
C ASP A 118 -8.61 6.40 -10.80
N ASN A 119 -7.79 6.18 -9.76
CA ASN A 119 -8.28 5.75 -8.46
C ASN A 119 -8.41 6.95 -7.49
N PRO A 120 -9.62 7.44 -7.18
CA PRO A 120 -9.81 8.56 -6.26
C PRO A 120 -9.43 8.24 -4.80
N LEU A 121 -9.22 6.96 -4.48
CA LEU A 121 -8.77 6.50 -3.18
C LEU A 121 -7.27 6.17 -3.16
N GLY A 122 -6.57 6.32 -4.28
CA GLY A 122 -5.14 6.02 -4.37
C GLY A 122 -4.32 6.79 -3.32
N LEU A 123 -3.40 6.10 -2.65
CA LEU A 123 -2.58 6.66 -1.59
C LEU A 123 -1.09 6.70 -1.95
N GLN A 124 -0.50 7.88 -1.83
CA GLN A 124 0.96 8.03 -1.89
C GLN A 124 1.61 7.48 -0.62
N TYR A 125 2.94 7.33 -0.64
CA TYR A 125 3.70 7.07 0.57
C TYR A 125 3.82 8.36 1.37
N ARG A 126 3.22 8.39 2.57
CA ARG A 126 3.30 9.52 3.51
C ARG A 126 3.28 8.99 4.93
N HIS A 127 4.01 9.59 5.86
CA HIS A 127 4.01 9.20 7.28
C HIS A 127 2.74 9.64 8.01
N HIS A 128 1.57 9.14 7.58
CA HIS A 128 0.28 9.53 8.14
C HIS A 128 -0.42 8.35 8.81
N HIS A 129 -1.21 8.63 9.84
CA HIS A 129 -1.96 7.61 10.58
C HIS A 129 -3.28 7.20 9.94
N ILE A 130 -3.92 8.08 9.17
CA ILE A 130 -5.22 7.83 8.52
C ILE A 130 -5.23 8.34 7.07
N PRO A 131 -5.95 7.67 6.16
CA PRO A 131 -5.99 8.08 4.75
C PRO A 131 -6.85 9.32 4.50
N GLY A 132 -7.69 9.73 5.46
CA GLY A 132 -8.52 10.93 5.37
C GLY A 132 -7.77 12.23 5.66
N TRP A 133 -6.56 12.17 6.22
CA TRP A 133 -5.78 13.37 6.50
C TRP A 133 -5.05 13.85 5.24
N ASP A 134 -5.30 15.12 4.89
CA ASP A 134 -4.89 15.72 3.62
C ASP A 134 -4.26 17.10 3.87
N PRO A 135 -3.03 17.15 4.41
CA PRO A 135 -2.37 18.41 4.72
C PRO A 135 -2.10 19.20 3.43
N PRO A 136 -2.43 20.51 3.37
CA PRO A 136 -2.29 21.31 2.15
C PRO A 136 -0.83 21.72 1.85
N THR A 137 0.06 21.51 2.80
CA THR A 137 1.49 21.82 2.71
C THR A 137 2.30 20.64 3.24
N SER A 138 3.61 20.67 2.96
CA SER A 138 4.51 19.71 3.58
C SER A 138 4.37 19.71 5.10
N THR A 139 4.43 18.51 5.67
CA THR A 139 4.45 18.23 7.10
C THR A 139 5.87 18.14 7.64
N TYR A 140 6.88 18.36 6.78
CA TYR A 140 8.28 18.39 7.17
C TYR A 140 8.53 19.55 8.13
N ALA A 141 8.96 19.20 9.34
CA ALA A 141 9.12 20.12 10.46
C ALA A 141 10.53 20.04 11.04
N ASP A 142 11.54 19.78 10.20
CA ASP A 142 12.89 19.37 10.60
C ASP A 142 12.89 18.16 11.57
N ALA A 143 11.79 17.39 11.55
CA ALA A 143 11.63 16.18 12.34
C ALA A 143 12.51 15.08 11.75
N SER A 144 13.18 14.31 12.61
CA SER A 144 13.80 13.07 12.18
C SER A 144 12.72 12.12 11.67
N GLU A 145 12.92 11.58 10.48
CA GLU A 145 12.03 10.55 9.91
C GLU A 145 11.97 9.35 10.88
N GLU A 146 10.78 8.99 11.36
CA GLU A 146 10.63 7.94 12.39
C GLU A 146 10.76 6.52 11.81
N ASN A 147 10.68 6.37 10.49
CA ASN A 147 10.90 5.10 9.79
C ASN A 147 11.34 5.38 8.34
N PRO A 148 12.55 5.90 8.11
CA PRO A 148 13.02 6.15 6.76
C PRO A 148 13.06 4.84 5.98
N ASP A 149 12.63 4.88 4.73
CA ASP A 149 13.03 3.86 3.75
C ASP A 149 14.55 4.00 3.57
N ALA A 150 15.30 3.27 4.40
CA ALA A 150 16.75 3.40 4.54
C ALA A 150 17.52 3.05 3.24
N ASP A 151 16.81 2.47 2.29
CA ASP A 151 17.28 2.07 0.97
C ASP A 151 16.76 2.99 -0.16
N ALA A 152 15.81 3.88 0.12
CA ALA A 152 15.43 4.95 -0.81
C ALA A 152 16.43 6.11 -0.75
N VAL A 153 16.52 6.86 -1.86
CA VAL A 153 17.19 8.16 -1.85
C VAL A 153 16.44 9.04 -0.85
N GLN A 154 17.14 9.54 0.18
CA GLN A 154 16.59 10.48 1.14
C GLN A 154 15.98 11.66 0.39
N ALA A 155 14.66 11.73 0.41
CA ALA A 155 13.89 12.80 -0.19
C ALA A 155 12.77 13.17 0.78
N PRO A 156 12.43 14.46 0.93
CA PRO A 156 11.34 14.89 1.81
C PRO A 156 9.96 14.41 1.34
N THR A 157 9.90 13.59 0.27
CA THR A 157 8.69 13.00 -0.29
C THR A 157 7.87 12.19 0.71
N ALA A 158 8.41 11.71 1.83
CA ALA A 158 7.55 11.11 2.85
C ALA A 158 6.66 12.14 3.59
N TRP A 159 6.94 13.43 3.42
CA TRP A 159 6.38 14.56 4.17
C TRP A 159 5.80 15.67 3.28
N ASP A 160 5.65 15.51 1.95
CA ASP A 160 4.96 16.55 1.19
C ASP A 160 3.45 16.56 1.49
N ALA A 161 2.78 17.61 0.99
CA ALA A 161 1.33 17.75 1.04
C ALA A 161 0.60 16.54 0.45
N GLY A 162 -0.68 16.40 0.82
CA GLY A 162 -1.56 15.39 0.23
C GLY A 162 -1.76 14.16 1.10
N ARG A 163 -2.76 13.34 0.73
CA ARG A 163 -3.07 12.06 1.39
C ARG A 163 -2.02 10.99 1.11
N GLY A 164 -1.82 10.10 2.08
CA GLY A 164 -0.97 8.92 1.93
C GLY A 164 -0.85 8.13 3.22
N LEU A 165 -0.17 6.99 3.17
CA LEU A 165 0.20 6.17 4.33
C LEU A 165 1.58 5.55 4.05
N ASP A 166 2.38 5.34 5.09
CA ASP A 166 3.62 4.56 4.99
C ASP A 166 3.31 3.07 5.06
N CYS A 167 4.32 2.21 4.99
CA CYS A 167 4.12 0.77 4.90
C CYS A 167 3.35 0.20 6.11
N SER A 168 3.69 0.61 7.32
CA SER A 168 3.11 0.09 8.56
C SER A 168 1.78 0.75 8.93
N ASN A 169 1.57 2.04 8.67
CA ASN A 169 0.24 2.65 8.83
C ASN A 169 -0.72 2.16 7.73
N PHE A 170 -0.25 1.88 6.52
CA PHE A 170 -1.05 1.26 5.46
C PHE A 170 -1.59 -0.11 5.91
N THR A 171 -0.72 -1.01 6.37
CA THR A 171 -1.15 -2.34 6.82
C THR A 171 -2.06 -2.26 8.05
N ALA A 172 -1.75 -1.39 9.02
CA ALA A 172 -2.62 -1.14 10.18
C ALA A 172 -4.01 -0.62 9.78
N TRP A 173 -4.07 0.29 8.80
CA TRP A 173 -5.33 0.80 8.28
C TRP A 173 -6.13 -0.28 7.55
N VAL A 174 -5.49 -1.06 6.66
CA VAL A 174 -6.14 -2.13 5.89
C VAL A 174 -6.78 -3.17 6.82
N TYR A 175 -6.08 -3.59 7.87
CA TYR A 175 -6.60 -4.57 8.82
C TYR A 175 -7.74 -4.04 9.70
N ASN A 176 -7.64 -2.80 10.12
CA ASN A 176 -8.68 -2.13 10.89
C ASN A 176 -9.93 -1.86 10.03
N TYR A 177 -9.77 -1.31 8.83
CA TYR A 177 -10.86 -1.09 7.88
C TYR A 177 -11.47 -2.40 7.37
N GLY A 178 -10.65 -3.41 7.11
CA GLY A 178 -11.13 -4.69 6.60
C GLY A 178 -11.87 -5.48 7.66
N LEU A 179 -11.21 -5.73 8.79
CA LEU A 179 -11.65 -6.75 9.76
C LEU A 179 -11.88 -6.21 11.17
N GLY A 180 -11.70 -4.90 11.41
CA GLY A 180 -11.74 -4.33 12.77
C GLY A 180 -10.54 -4.74 13.63
N ILE A 181 -9.47 -5.26 13.02
CA ILE A 181 -8.26 -5.67 13.72
C ILE A 181 -7.35 -4.45 13.85
N LYS A 182 -7.32 -3.84 15.04
CA LYS A 182 -6.54 -2.62 15.29
C LYS A 182 -5.21 -2.93 15.96
N PHE A 183 -4.11 -2.69 15.24
CA PHE A 183 -2.75 -2.58 15.77
C PHE A 183 -2.17 -1.19 15.43
N ASN A 184 -1.07 -0.80 16.06
CA ASN A 184 -0.40 0.48 15.78
C ASN A 184 0.47 0.42 14.51
N GLY A 185 0.82 1.60 13.97
CA GLY A 185 1.58 1.75 12.73
C GLY A 185 3.10 1.78 12.91
N ASP A 186 3.64 1.37 14.05
CA ASP A 186 5.09 1.28 14.26
C ASP A 186 5.59 -0.06 13.72
N VAL A 187 6.44 -0.03 12.69
CA VAL A 187 6.93 -1.24 12.01
C VAL A 187 7.76 -2.14 12.92
N HIS A 188 8.50 -1.57 13.89
CA HIS A 188 9.29 -2.34 14.85
C HIS A 188 8.37 -3.04 15.84
N GLN A 189 7.38 -2.34 16.38
CA GLN A 189 6.39 -2.96 17.28
C GLN A 189 5.53 -4.00 16.56
N GLN A 190 5.22 -3.78 15.28
CA GLN A 190 4.52 -4.77 14.47
C GLN A 190 5.37 -6.04 14.31
N TYR A 191 6.65 -5.90 13.95
CA TYR A 191 7.57 -7.02 13.83
C TYR A 191 7.78 -7.77 15.15
N ASP A 192 7.93 -7.03 16.26
CA ASP A 192 8.10 -7.59 17.61
C ASP A 192 6.82 -8.26 18.16
N GLY A 193 5.69 -8.13 17.47
CA GLY A 193 4.38 -8.65 17.93
C GLY A 193 3.73 -7.80 19.02
N ALA A 194 4.25 -6.61 19.30
CA ALA A 194 3.82 -5.72 20.38
C ALA A 194 2.80 -4.65 19.93
N ALA A 195 2.55 -4.51 18.63
CA ALA A 195 1.68 -3.44 18.10
C ALA A 195 0.18 -3.61 18.40
N GLY A 196 -0.23 -4.80 18.86
CA GLY A 196 -1.63 -5.15 19.11
C GLY A 196 -1.91 -6.62 18.79
N PRO A 197 -3.12 -6.99 18.33
CA PRO A 197 -3.47 -8.35 17.99
C PRO A 197 -2.83 -8.78 16.65
N MET A 198 -1.53 -9.08 16.67
CA MET A 198 -0.77 -9.50 15.49
C MET A 198 -1.03 -10.96 15.07
N GLY A 199 -1.76 -11.72 15.91
CA GLY A 199 -2.12 -13.11 15.65
C GLY A 199 -0.93 -14.05 15.78
N SER A 200 -0.67 -14.87 14.76
CA SER A 200 0.36 -15.92 14.82
C SER A 200 1.65 -15.52 14.09
N SER A 201 2.80 -15.77 14.71
CA SER A 201 4.12 -15.57 14.08
C SER A 201 4.41 -16.65 13.05
N ILE A 202 4.98 -16.27 11.92
CA ILE A 202 5.40 -17.16 10.83
C ILE A 202 6.90 -16.98 10.62
N PRO A 203 7.69 -18.06 10.55
CA PRO A 203 9.13 -17.95 10.33
C PRO A 203 9.44 -17.41 8.91
N ARG A 204 10.68 -16.96 8.70
CA ARG A 204 11.12 -16.35 7.43
C ARG A 204 10.92 -17.25 6.20
N GLU A 205 10.90 -18.56 6.38
CA GLU A 205 10.72 -19.56 5.32
C GLU A 205 9.23 -19.77 4.94
N GLY A 206 8.29 -19.25 5.75
CA GLY A 206 6.87 -19.49 5.59
C GLY A 206 6.38 -20.79 6.26
N PRO A 207 5.28 -21.39 5.77
CA PRO A 207 4.51 -21.00 4.59
C PRO A 207 3.69 -19.73 4.83
N PHE A 208 3.82 -18.77 3.90
CA PHE A 208 2.98 -17.57 3.87
C PHE A 208 1.62 -17.89 3.23
N ALA A 209 0.61 -17.17 3.67
CA ALA A 209 -0.74 -17.19 3.16
C ALA A 209 -1.21 -15.77 2.82
N PRO A 210 -2.15 -15.61 1.87
CA PRO A 210 -2.66 -14.30 1.48
C PRO A 210 -3.11 -13.49 2.70
N GLY A 211 -2.70 -12.23 2.75
CA GLY A 211 -2.95 -11.32 3.87
C GLY A 211 -1.81 -11.25 4.90
N ASP A 212 -0.92 -12.25 4.99
CA ASP A 212 0.17 -12.22 5.98
C ASP A 212 1.03 -10.95 5.84
N LEU A 213 1.43 -10.39 6.98
CA LEU A 213 2.30 -9.22 7.05
C LEU A 213 3.76 -9.69 7.07
N ILE A 214 4.49 -9.52 5.97
CA ILE A 214 5.90 -9.90 5.87
C ILE A 214 6.76 -8.68 6.19
N TYR A 215 7.69 -8.85 7.13
CA TYR A 215 8.62 -7.79 7.56
C TYR A 215 9.96 -7.96 6.86
N LEU A 216 10.49 -6.84 6.38
CA LEU A 216 11.70 -6.78 5.59
C LEU A 216 12.73 -5.90 6.29
N HIS A 217 13.99 -6.34 6.25
CA HIS A 217 15.10 -5.57 6.75
C HIS A 217 15.68 -4.63 5.69
N PRO A 218 16.31 -3.51 6.07
CA PRO A 218 17.02 -2.67 5.12
C PRO A 218 18.33 -3.35 4.68
N ASN A 219 18.92 -2.94 3.56
CA ASN A 219 20.17 -3.54 3.06
C ASN A 219 21.34 -3.43 4.05
N ARG A 220 21.30 -2.44 4.95
CA ARG A 220 22.39 -2.13 5.89
C ARG A 220 22.24 -2.77 7.28
N ASN A 221 21.11 -3.40 7.60
CA ASN A 221 20.90 -4.02 8.91
C ASN A 221 19.90 -5.18 8.84
N GLU A 222 20.39 -6.41 8.72
CA GLU A 222 19.56 -7.62 8.60
C GLU A 222 18.82 -8.03 9.88
N SER A 223 18.95 -7.27 10.96
CA SER A 223 18.34 -7.59 12.27
C SER A 223 17.15 -6.72 12.65
N GLN A 224 16.82 -5.72 11.84
CA GLN A 224 15.78 -4.74 12.16
C GLN A 224 14.77 -4.65 11.01
N ALA A 225 13.48 -4.70 11.32
CA ALA A 225 12.44 -4.44 10.34
C ALA A 225 12.45 -2.95 9.95
N SER A 226 12.50 -2.63 8.67
CA SER A 226 12.34 -1.26 8.15
C SER A 226 11.09 -1.12 7.27
N HIS A 227 10.51 -2.24 6.85
CA HIS A 227 9.37 -2.23 5.94
C HIS A 227 8.46 -3.42 6.19
N VAL A 228 7.19 -3.26 5.84
CA VAL A 228 6.19 -4.33 5.91
C VAL A 228 5.36 -4.35 4.64
N VAL A 229 5.04 -5.56 4.17
CA VAL A 229 4.21 -5.79 2.99
C VAL A 229 3.08 -6.76 3.33
N ILE A 230 1.96 -6.67 2.61
CA ILE A 230 0.90 -7.67 2.65
C ILE A 230 1.19 -8.70 1.56
N TYR A 231 1.31 -9.97 1.95
CA TYR A 231 1.52 -11.08 1.02
C TYR A 231 0.25 -11.34 0.19
N ILE A 232 0.40 -11.45 -1.13
CA ILE A 232 -0.68 -11.86 -2.04
C ILE A 232 -0.46 -13.32 -2.43
N ASP A 233 0.70 -13.61 -3.03
CA ASP A 233 1.15 -14.94 -3.44
C ASP A 233 2.69 -14.95 -3.60
N ASP A 234 3.28 -16.03 -4.09
CA ASP A 234 4.76 -16.13 -4.19
C ASP A 234 5.37 -15.12 -5.18
N GLN A 235 4.58 -14.64 -6.15
CA GLN A 235 4.99 -13.69 -7.17
C GLN A 235 4.64 -12.24 -6.80
N HIS A 236 3.69 -12.01 -5.90
CA HIS A 236 3.13 -10.69 -5.67
C HIS A 236 3.01 -10.31 -4.18
N ILE A 237 3.25 -9.02 -3.91
CA ILE A 237 2.96 -8.35 -2.64
C ILE A 237 2.23 -7.04 -2.91
N ILE A 238 1.59 -6.48 -1.88
CA ILE A 238 1.11 -5.09 -1.89
C ILE A 238 1.67 -4.34 -0.69
N ASP A 239 2.19 -3.15 -0.94
CA ASP A 239 2.80 -2.29 0.06
C ASP A 239 2.66 -0.82 -0.32
N SER A 240 2.99 0.08 0.61
CA SER A 240 3.19 1.50 0.33
C SER A 240 4.67 1.82 0.45
N ARG A 241 5.26 2.43 -0.59
CA ARG A 241 6.69 2.79 -0.61
C ARG A 241 6.96 4.07 -1.40
N VAL A 242 7.97 4.84 -1.01
CA VAL A 242 8.40 6.07 -1.70
C VAL A 242 8.61 5.80 -3.19
N ASN A 243 9.44 4.80 -3.51
CA ASN A 243 9.63 4.31 -4.87
C ASN A 243 10.22 2.90 -4.82
N ALA A 244 9.63 1.98 -5.58
CA ALA A 244 10.29 0.73 -5.96
C ALA A 244 9.75 0.28 -7.32
N GLN A 245 10.54 -0.49 -8.08
CA GLN A 245 10.07 -1.03 -9.37
C GLN A 245 9.41 0.04 -10.27
N ASN A 246 9.93 1.27 -10.22
CA ASN A 246 9.47 2.46 -10.96
C ASN A 246 8.03 2.92 -10.65
N VAL A 247 7.46 2.55 -9.49
CA VAL A 247 6.15 3.03 -9.03
C VAL A 247 6.15 3.43 -7.56
N ILE A 248 5.28 4.38 -7.23
CA ILE A 248 5.22 5.08 -5.94
C ILE A 248 3.91 4.81 -5.20
N GLY A 249 3.92 4.98 -3.89
CA GLY A 249 2.76 4.81 -3.02
C GLY A 249 2.31 3.37 -2.89
N VAL A 250 1.01 3.17 -2.66
CA VAL A 250 0.39 1.85 -2.55
C VAL A 250 0.37 1.17 -3.92
N GLN A 251 1.04 0.03 -4.06
CA GLN A 251 1.16 -0.69 -5.32
C GLN A 251 1.20 -2.19 -5.10
N ILE A 252 0.67 -2.95 -6.07
CA ILE A 252 1.03 -4.36 -6.23
C ILE A 252 2.43 -4.40 -6.87
N ARG A 253 3.33 -5.19 -6.30
CA ARG A 253 4.70 -5.31 -6.78
C ARG A 253 5.06 -6.77 -6.96
N ASN A 254 6.02 -7.00 -7.85
CA ASN A 254 6.62 -8.32 -8.00
C ASN A 254 7.44 -8.62 -6.74
N ARG A 255 7.15 -9.73 -6.10
CA ARG A 255 7.93 -10.26 -4.98
C ARG A 255 9.21 -10.88 -5.53
N LEU A 256 10.23 -10.06 -5.79
CA LEU A 256 11.53 -10.46 -6.35
C LEU A 256 12.66 -9.62 -5.69
N GLY A 257 13.90 -10.10 -5.78
CA GLY A 257 15.07 -9.42 -5.22
C GLY A 257 14.89 -9.14 -3.73
N TRP A 258 15.09 -7.88 -3.31
CA TRP A 258 14.96 -7.45 -1.92
C TRP A 258 13.63 -7.89 -1.25
N TYR A 259 12.49 -7.89 -1.97
CA TYR A 259 11.20 -8.36 -1.42
C TYR A 259 11.17 -9.87 -1.09
N ARG A 260 12.07 -10.66 -1.68
CA ARG A 260 12.26 -12.10 -1.35
C ARG A 260 13.38 -12.31 -0.36
N ASP A 261 14.48 -11.58 -0.54
CA ASP A 261 15.74 -11.86 0.15
C ASP A 261 15.76 -11.25 1.56
N ALA A 262 15.11 -10.11 1.76
CA ALA A 262 15.19 -9.35 3.01
C ALA A 262 14.21 -9.80 4.11
N VAL A 263 13.59 -10.97 3.96
CA VAL A 263 12.52 -11.44 4.85
C VAL A 263 13.06 -11.78 6.24
N LEU A 264 12.53 -11.10 7.26
CA LEU A 264 12.79 -11.37 8.66
C LEU A 264 11.84 -12.41 9.27
N GLY A 265 10.63 -12.49 8.74
CA GLY A 265 9.51 -13.25 9.28
C GLY A 265 8.19 -12.57 8.94
N ALA A 266 7.09 -13.14 9.42
CA ALA A 266 5.77 -12.57 9.21
C ALA A 266 4.84 -12.74 10.41
N TRP A 267 3.75 -11.98 10.39
CA TRP A 267 2.61 -12.14 11.29
C TRP A 267 1.35 -12.42 10.49
N ARG A 268 0.48 -13.28 11.02
CA ARG A 268 -0.87 -13.56 10.51
C ARG A 268 -1.90 -13.06 11.52
N PRO A 269 -2.42 -11.83 11.35
CA PRO A 269 -3.45 -11.28 12.24
C PRO A 269 -4.83 -11.94 12.09
N ILE A 270 -5.04 -12.70 11.01
CA ILE A 270 -6.28 -13.45 10.76
C ILE A 270 -6.28 -14.72 11.61
N ASN A 271 -7.16 -14.77 12.61
CA ASN A 271 -7.47 -15.97 13.40
C ASN A 271 -8.70 -16.71 12.89
#